data_AF-A0A176RXI6-F1
#
_entry.id   AF-A0A176RXI6-F1
#
_cell.length_a   1.000
_cell.length_b   1.000
_cell.length_c   1.000
_cell.angle_alpha   90.00
_cell.angle_beta   90.00
_cell.angle_gamma   90.00
#
_symmetry.space_group_name_H-M   'P 1'
#
loop_
_entity.id
_entity.type
_entity.pdbx_description
1 polymer ?
#
loop_
_entity_poly.entity_id
_entity_poly.type
_entity_poly.pdbx_seq_one_letter_code
_entity_poly.pdbx_strand_id
1 'polypeptide(L)' 'MLQTIEAVIDIGGQIRLLEPIKLTKTKRALVTLLNNEDEPMMTGIENALLSEETLGKDWNKAEEDQAWSHLQ' A
#
# COMPACT_ATOMS: atom_id res chain seq x y z
N MET A 1 -9.91 -6.10 19.47
CA MET A 1 -8.77 -5.55 18.72
C MET A 1 -8.59 -6.35 17.44
N LEU A 2 -8.32 -5.66 16.32
CA LEU A 2 -7.91 -6.27 15.07
C LEU A 2 -6.42 -6.64 15.19
N GLN A 3 -6.05 -7.83 14.71
CA GLN A 3 -4.67 -8.29 14.67
C GLN A 3 -4.36 -8.63 13.21
N THR A 4 -3.32 -8.02 12.67
CA THR A 4 -2.76 -8.36 11.36
C THR A 4 -1.70 -9.43 11.57
N ILE A 5 -1.74 -10.49 10.76
CA ILE A 5 -0.79 -11.60 10.81
C ILE A 5 -0.27 -11.80 9.40
N GLU A 6 1.05 -11.88 9.25
CA GLU A 6 1.64 -12.20 7.96
C GLU A 6 1.52 -13.69 7.64
N ALA A 7 1.20 -13.96 6.38
CA ALA A 7 0.98 -15.30 5.87
C ALA A 7 1.42 -15.38 4.41
N VAL A 8 1.86 -16.55 4.00
CA VAL A 8 2.17 -16.86 2.61
C VAL A 8 1.01 -17.67 2.03
N ILE A 9 0.61 -17.33 0.81
CA ILE A 9 -0.43 -18.03 0.07
C ILE A 9 0.26 -18.78 -1.07
N ASP A 10 0.08 -20.09 -1.13
CA ASP A 10 0.60 -20.88 -2.25
C ASP A 10 -0.30 -20.81 -3.49
N ILE A 11 0.20 -21.33 -4.61
CA ILE A 11 -0.54 -21.39 -5.88
C ILE A 11 -1.85 -22.20 -5.80
N GLY A 12 -1.98 -23.08 -4.81
CA GLY A 12 -3.19 -23.84 -4.54
C GLY A 12 -4.18 -23.09 -3.65
N GLY A 13 -3.87 -21.87 -3.24
CA GLY A 13 -4.68 -21.05 -2.35
C GLY A 13 -4.61 -21.48 -0.88
N GLN A 14 -3.66 -22.34 -0.50
CA GLN A 14 -3.46 -22.65 0.92
C GLN A 14 -2.69 -21.52 1.59
N ILE A 15 -3.24 -21.06 2.71
CA ILE A 15 -2.67 -19.99 3.53
C ILE A 15 -1.84 -20.61 4.64
N ARG A 16 -0.55 -20.27 4.69
CA ARG A 16 0.35 -20.65 5.77
C ARG A 16 0.73 -19.42 6.57
N LEU A 17 0.32 -19.39 7.83
CA LEU A 17 0.70 -18.32 8.76
C LEU A 17 2.21 -18.40 9.03
N LEU A 18 2.89 -17.25 8.97
CA LEU A 18 4.31 -17.17 9.30
C LEU A 18 4.53 -17.25 10.82
N GLU A 19 3.54 -16.78 11.58
CA GLU A 19 3.55 -16.81 13.03
C GLU A 19 2.42 -17.67 13.59
N PRO A 20 2.66 -18.43 14.67
CA PRO A 20 1.63 -19.24 15.30
C PRO A 20 0.63 -18.35 16.04
N ILE A 21 -0.65 -18.49 15.71
CA ILE A 21 -1.74 -17.77 16.40
C ILE A 21 -2.52 -18.70 17.33
N LYS A 22 -2.81 -18.23 18.54
CA LYS A 22 -3.70 -18.94 19.47
C LYS A 22 -5.13 -18.42 19.30
N LEU A 23 -5.95 -19.19 18.59
CA LEU A 23 -7.38 -18.93 18.49
C LEU A 23 -8.13 -19.70 19.58
N THR A 24 -8.84 -19.00 20.45
CA THR A 24 -9.70 -19.60 21.47
C THR A 24 -11.11 -19.93 20.96
N LYS A 25 -11.51 -19.35 19.83
CA LYS A 25 -12.80 -19.55 19.14
C LYS A 25 -12.63 -19.31 17.64
N THR A 26 -13.55 -19.83 16.84
CA THR A 26 -13.63 -19.53 15.40
C THR A 26 -13.79 -18.02 15.17
N LYS A 27 -12.98 -17.45 14.29
CA LYS A 27 -13.02 -16.03 13.92
C LYS A 27 -13.05 -15.88 12.41
N ARG A 28 -13.69 -14.81 11.94
CA ARG A 28 -13.57 -14.35 10.55
C ARG A 28 -12.21 -13.70 10.37
N ALA A 29 -11.56 -13.97 9.24
CA ALA A 29 -10.32 -13.34 8.82
C ALA A 29 -10.54 -12.52 7.56
N LEU A 30 -9.74 -11.46 7.39
CA LEU A 30 -9.63 -10.71 6.15
C LEU A 30 -8.26 -11.04 5.56
N VAL A 31 -8.22 -11.33 4.26
CA VAL A 31 -6.99 -11.67 3.54
C VAL A 31 -6.69 -10.52 2.59
N THR A 32 -5.54 -9.89 2.80
CA THR A 32 -5.00 -8.88 1.90
C THR A 32 -3.84 -9.50 1.16
N LEU A 33 -3.89 -9.50 -0.17
CA LEU A 33 -2.77 -9.91 -1.01
C LEU A 33 -1.79 -8.74 -1.10
N LEU A 34 -0.55 -8.98 -0.70
CA LEU A 34 0.53 -8.01 -0.86
C LEU A 34 1.21 -8.30 -2.19
N ASN A 35 1.42 -7.26 -3.00
CA ASN A 35 2.18 -7.38 -4.24
C ASN A 35 3.65 -7.68 -3.89
N ASN A 36 4.27 -8.60 -4.61
CA ASN A 36 5.70 -8.84 -4.44
C ASN A 36 6.50 -7.63 -4.98
N GLU A 37 7.62 -7.29 -4.35
CA GLU A 37 8.51 -6.21 -4.82
C GLU A 37 9.05 -6.48 -6.24
N ASP A 38 9.11 -7.75 -6.65
CA ASP A 38 9.55 -8.20 -7.98
C ASP A 38 8.42 -8.29 -9.02
N GLU A 39 7.16 -8.09 -8.63
CA GLU A 39 6.09 -7.97 -9.62
C GLU A 39 6.16 -6.56 -10.21
N PRO A 40 6.40 -6.42 -11.53
CA PRO A 40 6.47 -5.09 -12.12
C PRO A 40 5.13 -4.41 -11.86
N MET A 41 5.15 -3.35 -11.05
CA MET A 41 4.04 -2.41 -10.85
C MET A 41 3.80 -1.64 -12.16
N MET A 42 3.48 -2.34 -13.23
CA MET A 42 3.29 -1.77 -14.55
C MET A 42 2.11 -0.78 -14.52
N THR A 43 1.12 -1.01 -13.65
CA THR A 43 -0.04 -0.13 -13.45
C THR A 43 0.18 1.02 -12.47
N GLY A 44 1.15 0.91 -11.55
CA GLY A 44 1.42 1.94 -10.53
C GLY A 44 2.33 3.05 -11.03
N ILE A 45 3.35 2.67 -11.81
CA ILE A 45 4.36 3.61 -12.34
C ILE A 45 3.75 4.52 -13.40
N GLU A 46 2.94 3.96 -14.31
CA GLU A 46 2.26 4.74 -15.35
C GLU A 46 1.28 5.76 -14.74
N ASN A 47 0.49 5.34 -13.75
CA ASN A 47 -0.45 6.23 -13.06
C ASN A 47 0.26 7.30 -12.22
N ALA A 48 1.39 6.97 -11.59
CA ALA A 48 2.19 7.94 -10.84
C ALA A 48 2.80 9.00 -11.76
N LEU A 49 3.36 8.59 -12.91
CA LEU A 49 3.94 9.51 -13.91
C LEU A 49 2.87 10.43 -14.53
N LEU A 50 1.70 9.89 -14.85
CA LEU A 50 0.57 10.68 -15.38
C LEU A 50 0.03 11.68 -14.33
N SER A 51 0.03 11.28 -13.05
CA SER A 51 -0.40 12.13 -11.94
C SER A 51 0.62 13.23 -11.64
N GLU A 52 1.92 12.92 -11.64
CA GLU A 52 3.00 13.88 -11.41
C GLU A 52 2.98 15.02 -12.45
N GLU A 53 2.80 14.70 -13.74
CA GLU A 53 2.72 15.71 -14.79
C GLU A 53 1.50 16.64 -14.63
N THR A 54 0.40 16.12 -14.10
CA THR A 54 -0.83 16.89 -13.88
C THR A 54 -0.75 17.74 -12.62
N LEU A 55 -0.28 17.17 -11.50
CA LEU A 55 -0.13 17.85 -10.22
C LEU A 55 0.99 18.90 -10.23
N GLY A 56 2.11 18.62 -10.91
CA GLY A 56 3.25 19.53 -10.99
C GLY A 56 2.96 20.85 -11.72
N LYS A 57 1.94 20.90 -12.59
CA LYS A 57 1.53 22.13 -13.29
C LYS A 57 0.86 23.14 -12.37
N ASP A 58 0.13 22.66 -11.37
CA ASP A 58 -0.49 23.54 -10.39
C ASP A 58 0.41 23.75 -9.17
N TRP A 59 1.05 22.70 -8.66
CA TRP A 59 1.79 22.68 -7.39
C TRP A 59 3.20 23.30 -7.42
N ASN A 60 3.92 23.29 -8.56
CA ASN A 60 5.28 23.86 -8.65
C ASN A 60 5.30 25.38 -8.88
N LYS A 61 4.23 26.09 -8.50
CA LYS A 61 4.20 27.55 -8.59
C LYS A 61 5.01 28.14 -7.44
N ALA A 62 5.84 29.14 -7.76
CA ALA A 62 6.62 29.86 -6.76
C ALA A 62 5.74 30.53 -5.68
N GLU A 63 4.49 30.85 -6.03
CA GLU A 63 3.49 31.36 -5.09
C GLU A 63 3.07 30.32 -4.03
N GLU A 64 3.06 29.03 -4.36
CA GLU A 64 2.80 27.97 -3.39
C GLU A 64 4.01 27.75 -2.48
N ASP A 65 5.23 27.73 -3.01
CA ASP A 65 6.44 27.60 -2.19
C ASP A 65 6.53 28.71 -1.12
N GLN A 66 6.16 29.95 -1.51
CA GLN A 66 6.03 31.07 -0.58
C GLN A 66 4.91 30.86 0.45
N ALA A 67 3.72 30.37 0.04
CA ALA A 67 2.61 30.10 0.95
C ALA A 67 2.95 29.02 1.99
N TRP A 68 3.73 28.01 1.59
CA TRP A 68 4.19 26.94 2.47
C TRP A 68 5.29 27.40 3.43
N SER A 69 6.17 28.31 3.00
CA SER A 69 7.17 28.94 3.87
C SER A 69 6.57 29.73 5.05
N HIS A 70 5.30 30.13 4.96
CA HIS A 70 4.60 30.87 6.02
C HIS A 70 3.90 29.98 7.06
N LEU A 71 3.92 28.66 6.89
CA LEU A 71 3.25 27.69 7.79
C LEU A 71 4.20 26.99 8.78
N GLN A 72 5.46 27.42 8.85
CA GLN A 72 6.46 26.90 9.79
C GLN A 72 6.53 27.72 11.09
#